data_AF-A0ABD1FV91-F1
#
_entry.id   AF-A0ABD1FV91-F1
#
_cell.length_a   1.000
_cell.length_b   1.000
_cell.length_c   1.000
_cell.angle_alpha   90.00
_cell.angle_beta   90.00
_cell.angle_gamma   90.00
#
_symmetry.space_group_name_H-M   'P 1'
#
loop_
_entity.id
_entity.type
_entity.pdbx_description
1 polymer ?
#
loop_
_entity_poly.entity_id
_entity_poly.type
_entity_poly.pdbx_seq_one_letter_code
_entity_poly.pdbx_strand_id
1 'polypeptide(L)'
;METPKHTCLKLQIPMGGGESEPVFVKGTWYPTRFDMSITDGLQAWTCHATEEEVKERASCWDQTASYYIDLAERYLGFQQPGSVYGFSDAGGGCKRLSWTFEKEGMKLEWRWKCHPSPNSKQTTVDVLDFLMDANIKLSEEVVWKSQSFDKLKLEAEKCLAQSEKLSSEKSEFESEIYGKFVQVLNSKKAKLRTLRNRLSKQPSAENSLQEVSSDSRT
;
A
#
# COMPACT_ATOMS: atom_id res chain seq x y z
N MET A 1 23.47 -13.26 -10.41
CA MET A 1 23.58 -13.61 -8.98
C MET A 1 22.66 -12.68 -8.24
N GLU A 2 21.83 -13.20 -7.33
CA GLU A 2 20.99 -12.35 -6.49
C GLU A 2 21.87 -11.59 -5.49
N THR A 3 21.59 -10.31 -5.29
CA THR A 3 22.24 -9.52 -4.24
C THR A 3 21.71 -9.96 -2.88
N PRO A 4 22.57 -10.18 -1.87
CA PRO A 4 22.09 -10.51 -0.53
C PRO A 4 21.21 -9.38 0.01
N LYS A 5 20.19 -9.74 0.79
CA LYS A 5 19.40 -8.76 1.53
C LYS A 5 20.13 -8.41 2.82
N HIS A 6 19.87 -7.21 3.34
CA HIS A 6 20.45 -6.77 4.60
C HIS A 6 19.38 -6.24 5.54
N THR A 7 19.55 -6.50 6.83
CA THR A 7 18.77 -5.89 7.91
C THR A 7 19.70 -5.31 8.96
N CYS A 8 19.26 -4.30 9.70
CA CYS A 8 19.92 -3.90 10.94
C CYS A 8 18.89 -3.49 11.97
N LEU A 9 18.85 -4.19 13.10
CA LEU A 9 17.87 -3.99 14.16
C LEU A 9 18.54 -3.57 15.45
N LYS A 10 18.04 -2.48 16.05
CA LYS A 10 18.36 -2.13 17.44
C LYS A 10 17.46 -2.92 18.38
N LEU A 11 18.05 -3.78 19.19
CA LEU A 11 17.41 -4.46 20.31
C LEU A 11 17.71 -3.70 21.60
N GLN A 12 16.77 -3.72 22.55
CA GLN A 12 16.98 -3.27 23.92
C GLN A 12 16.97 -4.52 24.80
N ILE A 13 18.14 -4.90 25.33
CA ILE A 13 18.31 -6.13 26.10
C ILE A 13 18.17 -5.78 27.58
N PRO A 14 17.18 -6.32 28.31
CA PRO A 14 16.99 -6.01 29.72
C PRO A 14 18.14 -6.60 30.55
N MET A 15 18.80 -5.74 31.33
CA MET A 15 19.83 -6.13 32.28
C MET A 15 19.24 -6.28 33.69
N GLY A 16 19.90 -7.10 34.51
CA GLY A 16 19.49 -7.31 35.91
C GLY A 16 19.66 -6.02 36.72
N GLY A 17 18.54 -5.32 36.98
CA GLY A 17 18.53 -4.02 37.65
C GLY A 17 17.51 -3.03 37.09
N GLY A 18 16.92 -3.31 35.92
CA GLY A 18 15.91 -2.45 35.28
C GLY A 18 16.47 -1.49 34.24
N GLU A 19 17.79 -1.42 34.10
CA GLU A 19 18.45 -0.81 32.94
C GLU A 19 18.40 -1.77 31.73
N SER A 20 18.49 -1.23 30.52
CA SER A 20 18.48 -2.03 29.29
C SER A 20 19.58 -1.54 28.34
N GLU A 21 20.43 -2.45 27.90
CA GLU A 21 21.55 -2.13 27.01
C GLU A 21 21.14 -2.26 25.53
N PRO A 22 21.48 -1.27 24.69
CA PRO A 22 21.18 -1.32 23.27
C PRO A 22 22.19 -2.21 22.54
N VAL A 23 21.69 -3.18 21.78
CA VAL A 23 22.51 -4.05 20.93
C VAL A 23 22.05 -3.91 19.48
N PHE A 24 22.97 -3.67 18.56
CA PHE A 24 22.70 -3.59 17.13
C PHE A 24 23.01 -4.93 16.47
N VAL A 25 22.04 -5.47 15.72
CA VAL A 25 22.14 -6.76 15.02
C VAL A 25 21.99 -6.50 13.52
N LYS A 26 23.10 -6.57 12.78
CA LYS A 26 23.14 -6.51 11.31
C LYS A 26 23.07 -7.91 10.73
N GLY A 27 22.00 -8.23 10.02
CA GLY A 27 21.84 -9.48 9.26
C GLY A 27 22.20 -9.30 7.78
N THR A 28 22.86 -10.30 7.21
CA THR A 28 23.12 -10.42 5.76
C THR A 28 22.60 -11.78 5.30
N TRP A 29 21.59 -11.75 4.44
CA TRP A 29 20.74 -12.89 4.13
C TRP A 29 20.98 -13.34 2.69
N TYR A 30 21.37 -14.61 2.53
CA TYR A 30 21.49 -15.29 1.24
C TYR A 30 20.39 -16.37 1.13
N PRO A 31 20.11 -16.92 -0.06
CA PRO A 31 19.03 -17.91 -0.23
C PRO A 31 19.16 -19.20 0.60
N THR A 32 20.38 -19.56 1.02
CA THR A 32 20.65 -20.82 1.76
C THR A 32 21.49 -20.67 3.03
N ARG A 33 22.03 -19.48 3.31
CA ARG A 33 22.92 -19.19 4.45
C ARG A 33 22.73 -17.76 4.94
N PHE A 34 23.24 -17.41 6.12
CA PHE A 34 23.24 -16.02 6.58
C PHE A 34 24.47 -15.70 7.43
N ASP A 35 24.84 -14.44 7.42
CA ASP A 35 25.90 -13.88 8.26
C ASP A 35 25.30 -12.79 9.15
N MET A 36 25.67 -12.76 10.43
CA MET A 36 25.26 -11.71 11.37
C MET A 36 26.48 -11.04 12.01
N SER A 37 26.43 -9.72 12.12
CA SER A 37 27.35 -8.90 12.90
C SER A 37 26.58 -8.18 13.99
N ILE A 38 27.00 -8.36 15.24
CA ILE A 38 26.33 -7.83 16.43
C ILE A 38 27.29 -6.94 17.20
N THR A 39 26.86 -5.77 17.67
CA THR A 39 27.69 -4.87 18.49
C THR A 39 26.86 -4.18 19.58
N ASP A 40 27.45 -4.00 20.75
CA ASP A 40 26.96 -3.14 21.84
C ASP A 40 27.61 -1.73 21.83
N GLY A 41 28.50 -1.48 20.86
CA GLY A 41 29.31 -0.27 20.72
C GLY A 41 30.72 -0.37 21.32
N LEU A 42 31.01 -1.40 22.13
CA LEU A 42 32.30 -1.64 22.78
C LEU A 42 32.92 -2.98 22.33
N GLN A 43 32.12 -4.04 22.34
CA GLN A 43 32.42 -5.38 21.87
C GLN A 43 31.53 -5.73 20.67
N ALA A 44 32.00 -6.66 19.85
CA ALA A 44 31.21 -7.20 18.75
C ALA A 44 31.33 -8.71 18.64
N TRP A 45 30.30 -9.33 18.07
CA TRP A 45 30.20 -10.75 17.82
C TRP A 45 29.78 -11.02 16.39
N THR A 46 30.27 -12.10 15.80
CA THR A 46 29.85 -12.55 14.47
C THR A 46 29.26 -13.96 14.52
N CYS A 47 28.38 -14.25 13.57
CA CYS A 47 27.80 -15.55 13.34
C CYS A 47 27.81 -15.81 11.83
N HIS A 48 28.35 -16.95 11.42
CA HIS A 48 28.38 -17.40 10.04
C HIS A 48 27.61 -18.72 10.01
N ALA A 49 26.33 -18.67 9.62
CA ALA A 49 25.47 -19.84 9.58
C ALA A 49 25.59 -20.49 8.21
N THR A 50 26.23 -21.66 8.12
CA THR A 50 26.44 -22.33 6.82
C THR A 50 25.14 -22.95 6.28
N GLU A 51 25.14 -23.32 5.00
CA GLU A 51 23.97 -23.94 4.38
C GLU A 51 23.60 -25.29 5.04
N GLU A 52 24.60 -26.03 5.52
CA GLU A 52 24.44 -27.28 6.25
C GLU A 52 23.80 -27.04 7.62
N GLU A 53 24.33 -26.09 8.41
CA GLU A 53 23.79 -25.74 9.72
C GLU A 53 22.37 -25.18 9.65
N VAL A 54 22.07 -24.34 8.64
CA VAL A 54 20.73 -23.82 8.42
C VAL A 54 19.76 -24.93 8.03
N LYS A 55 20.15 -25.86 7.16
CA LYS A 55 19.32 -27.04 6.81
C LYS A 55 19.07 -27.94 8.01
N GLU A 56 20.09 -28.22 8.82
CA GLU A 56 19.95 -29.00 10.05
C GLU A 56 18.95 -28.34 11.01
N ARG A 57 19.12 -27.04 11.29
CA ARG A 57 18.23 -26.30 12.20
C ARG A 57 16.81 -26.14 11.68
N ALA A 58 16.63 -25.96 10.37
CA ALA A 58 15.30 -25.93 9.75
C ALA A 58 14.60 -27.30 9.85
N SER A 59 15.36 -28.38 9.66
CA SER A 59 14.85 -29.77 9.79
C SER A 59 14.39 -30.08 11.21
N CYS A 60 15.06 -29.56 12.25
CA CYS A 60 14.63 -29.71 13.64
C CYS A 60 13.23 -29.14 13.96
N TRP A 61 12.65 -28.33 13.07
CA TRP A 61 11.32 -27.71 13.24
C TRP A 61 10.34 -28.06 12.09
N ASP A 62 10.68 -29.06 11.28
CA ASP A 62 9.96 -29.43 10.06
C ASP A 62 9.73 -28.23 9.13
N GLN A 63 10.80 -27.50 8.82
CA GLN A 63 10.81 -26.30 7.96
C GLN A 63 11.82 -26.46 6.82
N THR A 64 11.58 -25.74 5.71
CA THR A 64 12.60 -25.57 4.68
C THR A 64 13.65 -24.56 5.13
N ALA A 65 14.89 -24.70 4.62
CA ALA A 65 15.96 -23.73 4.87
C ALA A 65 15.56 -22.30 4.45
N SER A 66 14.83 -22.15 3.33
CA SER A 66 14.31 -20.86 2.88
C SER A 66 13.35 -20.22 3.90
N TYR A 67 12.37 -20.98 4.39
CA TYR A 67 11.41 -20.48 5.37
C TYR A 67 12.09 -20.10 6.70
N TYR A 68 13.10 -20.87 7.12
CA TYR A 68 13.89 -20.57 8.31
C TYR A 68 14.68 -19.26 8.17
N ILE A 69 15.23 -18.99 6.99
CA ILE A 69 15.91 -17.73 6.66
C ILE A 69 14.93 -16.57 6.57
N ASP A 70 13.81 -16.72 5.85
CA ASP A 70 12.77 -15.68 5.73
C ASP A 70 12.17 -15.32 7.10
N LEU A 71 12.04 -16.29 8.01
CA LEU A 71 11.64 -16.08 9.40
C LEU A 71 12.69 -15.25 10.16
N ALA A 72 13.97 -15.58 10.04
CA ALA A 72 15.06 -14.85 10.67
C ALA A 72 15.22 -13.42 10.12
N GLU A 73 15.14 -13.25 8.80
CA GLU A 73 15.11 -11.95 8.12
C GLU A 73 13.96 -11.07 8.63
N ARG A 74 12.76 -11.63 8.78
CA ARG A 74 11.59 -10.90 9.29
C ARG A 74 11.78 -10.44 10.74
N TYR A 75 12.21 -11.35 11.61
CA TYR A 75 12.35 -11.10 13.05
C TYR A 75 13.57 -10.24 13.42
N LEU A 76 14.62 -10.22 12.58
CA LEU A 76 15.78 -9.33 12.71
C LEU A 76 15.77 -8.17 11.70
N GLY A 77 14.70 -8.01 10.92
CA GLY A 77 14.38 -6.80 10.16
C GLY A 77 13.62 -5.81 11.03
N PHE A 78 12.60 -6.30 11.73
CA PHE A 78 11.77 -5.50 12.63
C PHE A 78 11.40 -6.32 13.87
N GLN A 79 11.40 -5.68 15.05
CA GLN A 79 10.92 -6.32 16.29
C GLN A 79 9.45 -6.73 16.11
N GLN A 80 9.16 -8.01 16.30
CA GLN A 80 7.80 -8.53 16.16
C GLN A 80 7.00 -8.37 17.46
N PRO A 81 5.73 -7.93 17.42
CA PRO A 81 4.89 -7.83 18.60
C PRO A 81 4.79 -9.16 19.37
N GLY A 82 4.77 -9.10 20.72
CA GLY A 82 4.68 -10.27 21.60
C GLY A 82 5.93 -11.16 21.65
N SER A 83 6.97 -10.84 20.88
CA SER A 83 8.19 -11.63 20.78
C SER A 83 9.23 -11.14 21.79
N VAL A 84 9.73 -12.04 22.63
CA VAL A 84 10.77 -11.73 23.62
C VAL A 84 12.13 -11.98 22.96
N TYR A 85 12.96 -10.93 22.87
CA TYR A 85 14.32 -11.00 22.36
C TYR A 85 15.32 -11.08 23.52
N GLY A 86 16.41 -11.82 23.34
CA GLY A 86 17.44 -11.99 24.37
C GLY A 86 18.85 -12.12 23.78
N PHE A 87 19.83 -11.56 24.48
CA PHE A 87 21.25 -11.62 24.12
C PHE A 87 22.09 -11.98 25.35
N SER A 88 22.16 -13.26 25.68
CA SER A 88 22.78 -13.76 26.92
C SER A 88 24.22 -14.19 26.72
N ASP A 89 24.97 -14.36 27.82
CA ASP A 89 26.25 -15.09 27.76
C ASP A 89 26.05 -16.55 27.32
N ALA A 90 27.04 -17.10 26.62
CA ALA A 90 27.08 -18.47 26.13
C ALA A 90 28.44 -19.15 26.39
N GLY A 91 29.25 -18.60 27.31
CA GLY A 91 30.58 -19.08 27.66
C GLY A 91 31.67 -18.72 26.65
N GLY A 92 32.92 -18.56 27.13
CA GLY A 92 34.08 -18.28 26.28
C GLY A 92 33.97 -16.97 25.49
N GLY A 93 33.35 -15.94 26.08
CA GLY A 93 33.06 -14.66 25.44
C GLY A 93 31.98 -14.70 24.36
N CYS A 94 31.47 -15.88 24.01
CA CYS A 94 30.39 -16.03 23.04
C CYS A 94 29.07 -15.55 23.64
N LYS A 95 28.21 -14.98 22.80
CA LYS A 95 26.84 -14.59 23.17
C LYS A 95 25.82 -15.47 22.46
N ARG A 96 24.61 -15.53 22.99
CA ARG A 96 23.48 -16.22 22.38
C ARG A 96 22.42 -15.20 21.99
N LEU A 97 22.25 -14.97 20.69
CA LEU A 97 21.09 -14.25 20.17
C LEU A 97 19.88 -15.19 20.18
N SER A 98 18.76 -14.68 20.67
CA SER A 98 17.52 -15.44 20.81
C SER A 98 16.28 -14.57 20.58
N TRP A 99 15.21 -15.19 20.07
CA TRP A 99 13.86 -14.63 20.15
C TRP A 99 12.80 -15.72 20.19
N THR A 100 11.66 -15.41 20.81
CA THR A 100 10.49 -16.29 20.77
C THR A 100 9.57 -15.99 19.58
N PHE A 101 8.98 -17.00 18.96
CA PHE A 101 7.93 -16.86 17.95
C PHE A 101 6.87 -17.95 18.14
N GLU A 102 5.69 -17.78 17.51
CA GLU A 102 4.63 -18.78 17.55
C GLU A 102 4.49 -19.47 16.18
N LYS A 103 4.36 -20.81 16.19
CA LYS A 103 4.02 -21.66 15.04
C LYS A 103 2.97 -22.65 15.49
N GLU A 104 1.83 -22.72 14.80
CA GLU A 104 0.77 -23.72 15.04
C GLU A 104 0.28 -23.79 16.51
N GLY A 105 0.25 -22.64 17.20
CA GLY A 105 -0.13 -22.55 18.62
C GLY A 105 0.96 -22.95 19.62
N MET A 106 2.15 -23.32 19.15
CA MET A 106 3.32 -23.59 19.99
C MET A 106 4.27 -22.39 20.00
N LYS A 107 4.73 -21.98 21.19
CA LYS A 107 5.76 -20.96 21.37
C LYS A 107 7.15 -21.59 21.28
N LEU A 108 7.88 -21.25 20.23
CA LEU A 108 9.24 -21.72 19.93
C LEU A 108 10.27 -20.62 20.22
N GLU A 109 11.53 -21.01 20.40
CA GLU A 109 12.65 -20.11 20.66
C GLU A 109 13.76 -20.31 19.62
N TRP A 110 13.95 -19.33 18.74
CA TRP A 110 15.08 -19.28 17.81
C TRP A 110 16.34 -18.90 18.56
N ARG A 111 17.45 -19.63 18.35
CA ARG A 111 18.70 -19.45 19.10
C ARG A 111 19.94 -19.73 18.26
N TRP A 112 20.84 -18.75 18.18
CA TRP A 112 22.16 -18.91 17.59
C TRP A 112 23.26 -18.40 18.50
N LYS A 113 24.42 -19.05 18.41
CA LYS A 113 25.62 -18.72 19.16
C LYS A 113 26.51 -17.83 18.29
N CYS A 114 26.82 -16.64 18.78
CA CYS A 114 27.67 -15.67 18.13
C CYS A 114 29.03 -15.65 18.82
N HIS A 115 30.11 -15.73 18.05
CA HIS A 115 31.48 -15.79 18.55
C HIS A 115 32.07 -14.38 18.64
N PRO A 116 33.00 -14.09 19.56
CA PRO A 116 33.67 -12.78 19.61
C PRO A 116 34.28 -12.42 18.25
N SER A 117 34.06 -11.19 17.79
CA SER A 117 34.72 -10.69 16.58
C SER A 117 36.23 -10.58 16.82
N PRO A 118 37.08 -11.03 15.88
CA PRO A 118 38.53 -10.83 15.97
C PRO A 118 38.93 -9.35 15.96
N ASN A 119 38.04 -8.46 15.48
CA ASN A 119 38.24 -7.01 15.54
C ASN A 119 36.91 -6.30 15.81
N SER A 120 36.55 -6.18 17.10
CA SER A 120 35.30 -5.54 17.54
C SER A 120 35.15 -4.10 17.04
N LYS A 121 36.25 -3.36 16.88
CA LYS A 121 36.23 -1.99 16.35
C LYS A 121 35.80 -1.98 14.89
N GLN A 122 36.40 -2.81 14.05
CA GLN A 122 36.04 -2.90 12.64
C GLN A 122 34.58 -3.34 12.47
N THR A 123 34.16 -4.42 13.14
CA THR A 123 32.76 -4.89 13.06
C THR A 123 31.76 -3.83 13.50
N THR A 124 32.11 -2.98 14.48
CA THR A 124 31.25 -1.87 14.92
C THR A 124 31.20 -0.76 13.86
N VAL A 125 32.34 -0.41 13.25
CA VAL A 125 32.39 0.51 12.11
C VAL A 125 31.56 -0.03 10.94
N ASP A 126 31.70 -1.30 10.55
CA ASP A 126 30.95 -1.92 9.46
C ASP A 126 29.42 -1.95 9.68
N VAL A 127 28.97 -1.87 10.95
CA VAL A 127 27.55 -1.76 11.32
C VAL A 127 27.10 -0.30 11.30
N LEU A 128 27.91 0.63 11.78
CA LEU A 128 27.62 2.06 11.76
C LEU A 128 27.63 2.64 10.34
N ASP A 129 28.62 2.29 9.52
CA ASP A 129 28.70 2.70 8.10
C ASP A 129 27.47 2.23 7.33
N PHE A 130 27.04 0.96 7.55
CA PHE A 130 25.79 0.45 6.97
C PHE A 130 24.56 1.24 7.40
N LEU A 131 24.46 1.62 8.68
CA LEU A 131 23.36 2.43 9.20
C LEU A 131 23.37 3.86 8.63
N MET A 132 24.55 4.47 8.48
CA MET A 132 24.72 5.80 7.91
C MET A 132 24.39 5.81 6.40
N ASP A 133 24.91 4.86 5.64
CA ASP A 133 24.58 4.66 4.22
C ASP A 133 23.07 4.47 4.01
N ALA A 134 22.43 3.65 4.85
CA ALA A 134 20.99 3.43 4.80
C ALA A 134 20.22 4.72 5.15
N ASN A 135 20.68 5.48 6.15
CA ASN A 135 20.06 6.75 6.54
C ASN A 135 20.15 7.82 5.44
N ILE A 136 21.30 7.94 4.77
CA ILE A 136 21.49 8.85 3.63
C ILE A 136 20.52 8.49 2.50
N LYS A 137 20.53 7.23 2.05
CA LYS A 137 19.65 6.73 0.97
C LYS A 137 18.17 6.92 1.29
N LEU A 138 17.74 6.59 2.51
CA LEU A 138 16.36 6.78 2.94
C LEU A 138 15.97 8.27 3.01
N SER A 139 16.89 9.16 3.41
CA SER A 139 16.64 10.60 3.45
C SER A 139 16.46 11.17 2.03
N GLU A 140 17.31 10.77 1.09
CA GLU A 140 17.18 11.12 -0.33
C GLU A 140 15.86 10.60 -0.93
N GLU A 141 15.50 9.33 -0.67
CA GLU A 141 14.24 8.74 -1.11
C GLU A 141 13.02 9.48 -0.54
N VAL A 142 13.04 9.87 0.73
CA VAL A 142 11.95 10.61 1.39
C VAL A 142 11.77 11.98 0.74
N VAL A 143 12.86 12.72 0.48
CA VAL A 143 12.81 14.01 -0.22
C VAL A 143 12.23 13.85 -1.63
N TRP A 144 12.73 12.89 -2.40
CA TRP A 144 12.26 12.64 -3.77
C TRP A 144 10.78 12.21 -3.83
N LYS A 145 10.37 11.27 -2.97
CA LYS A 145 8.97 10.81 -2.88
C LYS A 145 8.04 11.93 -2.44
N SER A 146 8.46 12.80 -1.52
CA SER A 146 7.66 13.96 -1.07
C SER A 146 7.44 14.95 -2.22
N GLN A 147 8.50 15.34 -2.94
CA GLN A 147 8.40 16.22 -4.11
C GLN A 147 7.49 15.64 -5.21
N SER A 148 7.60 14.33 -5.48
CA SER A 148 6.73 13.66 -6.44
C SER A 148 5.27 13.59 -5.98
N PHE A 149 5.03 13.42 -4.67
CA PHE A 149 3.69 13.42 -4.09
C PHE A 149 3.04 14.81 -4.19
N ASP A 150 3.74 15.88 -3.82
CA ASP A 150 3.24 17.25 -3.91
C ASP A 150 2.89 17.63 -5.35
N LYS A 151 3.73 17.26 -6.31
CA LYS A 151 3.44 17.46 -7.74
C LYS A 151 2.17 16.73 -8.18
N LEU A 152 2.02 15.45 -7.82
CA LEU A 152 0.86 14.65 -8.18
C LEU A 152 -0.42 15.16 -7.51
N LYS A 153 -0.32 15.65 -6.27
CA LYS A 153 -1.41 16.27 -5.52
C LYS A 153 -1.90 17.55 -6.22
N LEU A 154 -1.00 18.44 -6.62
CA LEU A 154 -1.34 19.66 -7.37
C LEU A 154 -2.00 19.34 -8.72
N GLU A 155 -1.56 18.28 -9.40
CA GLU A 155 -2.20 17.81 -10.64
C GLU A 155 -3.61 17.27 -10.39
N ALA A 156 -3.82 16.49 -9.34
CA ALA A 156 -5.13 15.99 -8.93
C ALA A 156 -6.10 17.13 -8.54
N GLU A 157 -5.64 18.13 -7.77
CA GLU A 157 -6.41 19.32 -7.40
C GLU A 157 -6.82 20.13 -8.65
N LYS A 158 -5.93 20.27 -9.63
CA LYS A 158 -6.23 20.92 -10.92
C LYS A 158 -7.28 20.14 -11.72
N CYS A 159 -7.16 18.81 -11.80
CA CYS A 159 -8.13 17.95 -12.47
C CYS A 159 -9.51 18.01 -11.80
N LEU A 160 -9.56 18.05 -10.46
CA LEU A 160 -10.81 18.21 -9.71
C LEU A 160 -11.50 19.54 -10.04
N ALA A 161 -10.77 20.66 -9.95
CA ALA A 161 -11.31 21.99 -10.26
C ALA A 161 -11.79 22.09 -11.74
N GLN A 162 -11.10 21.44 -12.67
CA GLN A 162 -11.55 21.33 -14.06
C GLN A 162 -12.83 20.50 -14.20
N SER A 163 -12.96 19.38 -13.48
CA SER A 163 -14.17 18.53 -13.50
C SER A 163 -15.37 19.23 -12.88
N GLU A 164 -15.19 19.98 -11.79
CA GLU A 164 -16.26 20.77 -11.15
C GLU A 164 -16.78 21.84 -12.10
N LYS A 165 -15.87 22.60 -12.73
CA LYS A 165 -16.21 23.59 -13.75
C LYS A 165 -16.94 22.98 -14.96
N LEU A 166 -16.46 21.86 -15.49
CA LEU A 166 -17.14 21.18 -16.59
C LEU A 166 -18.53 20.66 -16.18
N SER A 167 -18.72 20.28 -14.91
CA SER A 167 -20.01 19.88 -14.37
C SER A 167 -20.99 21.06 -14.28
N SER A 168 -20.54 22.25 -13.87
CA SER A 168 -21.40 23.44 -13.85
C SER A 168 -21.76 23.90 -15.27
N GLU A 169 -20.77 23.99 -16.16
CA GLU A 169 -20.99 24.36 -17.59
C GLU A 169 -21.96 23.38 -18.27
N LYS A 170 -21.84 22.08 -18.00
CA LYS A 170 -22.79 21.07 -18.47
C LYS A 170 -24.20 21.32 -17.95
N SER A 171 -24.37 21.58 -16.65
CA SER A 171 -25.68 21.81 -16.03
C SER A 171 -26.36 23.08 -16.57
N GLU A 172 -25.59 24.14 -16.83
CA GLU A 172 -26.08 25.38 -17.45
C GLU A 172 -26.52 25.13 -18.90
N PHE A 173 -25.70 24.43 -19.68
CA PHE A 173 -26.01 24.06 -21.06
C PHE A 173 -27.26 23.18 -21.17
N GLU A 174 -27.38 22.14 -20.32
CA GLU A 174 -28.57 21.30 -20.27
C GLU A 174 -29.82 22.13 -19.98
N SER A 175 -29.77 23.03 -18.99
CA SER A 175 -30.88 23.93 -18.63
C SER A 175 -31.30 24.83 -19.81
N GLU A 176 -30.35 25.46 -20.51
CA GLU A 176 -30.63 26.33 -21.65
C GLU A 176 -31.27 25.55 -22.82
N ILE A 177 -30.74 24.35 -23.12
CA ILE A 177 -31.25 23.48 -24.17
C ILE A 177 -32.65 22.95 -23.84
N TYR A 178 -32.90 22.47 -22.61
CA TYR A 178 -34.23 22.07 -22.17
C TYR A 178 -35.24 23.24 -22.27
N GLY A 179 -34.83 24.45 -21.88
CA GLY A 179 -35.63 25.67 -22.07
C GLY A 179 -36.04 25.91 -23.53
N LYS A 180 -35.07 25.85 -24.46
CA LYS A 180 -35.31 25.96 -25.91
C LYS A 180 -36.24 24.85 -26.43
N PHE A 181 -36.06 23.61 -26.00
CA PHE A 181 -36.94 22.49 -26.37
C PHE A 181 -38.39 22.71 -25.90
N VAL A 182 -38.60 23.20 -24.67
CA VAL A 182 -39.93 23.52 -24.14
C VAL A 182 -40.59 24.66 -24.94
N GLN A 183 -39.85 25.70 -25.33
CA GLN A 183 -40.37 26.77 -26.20
C GLN A 183 -40.83 26.24 -27.57
N VAL A 184 -40.05 25.34 -28.19
CA VAL A 184 -40.41 24.70 -29.48
C VAL A 184 -41.64 23.80 -29.32
N LEU A 185 -41.71 22.99 -28.25
CA LEU A 185 -42.86 22.13 -27.95
C LEU A 185 -44.14 22.96 -27.74
N ASN A 186 -44.06 24.03 -26.95
CA ASN A 186 -45.19 24.93 -26.72
C ASN A 186 -45.65 25.62 -28.02
N SER A 187 -44.71 26.06 -28.86
CA SER A 187 -45.02 26.65 -30.17
C SER A 187 -45.73 25.64 -31.10
N LYS A 188 -45.25 24.39 -31.15
CA LYS A 188 -45.91 23.30 -31.90
C LYS A 188 -47.31 22.99 -31.33
N LYS A 189 -47.45 22.91 -30.00
CA LYS A 189 -48.73 22.65 -29.30
C LYS A 189 -49.75 23.78 -29.53
N ALA A 190 -49.31 25.03 -29.56
CA ALA A 190 -50.14 26.18 -29.92
C ALA A 190 -50.59 26.10 -31.39
N LYS A 191 -49.68 25.78 -32.32
CA LYS A 191 -50.01 25.63 -33.75
C LYS A 191 -50.98 24.46 -34.02
N LEU A 192 -50.86 23.35 -33.29
CA LEU A 192 -51.84 22.26 -33.34
C LEU A 192 -53.22 22.69 -32.82
N ARG A 193 -53.28 23.47 -31.73
CA ARG A 193 -54.55 24.04 -31.23
C ARG A 193 -55.20 24.99 -32.24
N THR A 194 -54.45 25.89 -32.88
CA THR A 194 -55.02 26.81 -33.87
C THR A 194 -55.49 26.08 -35.14
N LEU A 195 -54.76 25.06 -35.59
CA LEU A 195 -55.20 24.19 -36.69
C LEU A 195 -56.49 23.43 -36.34
N ARG A 196 -56.57 22.83 -35.14
CA ARG A 196 -57.78 22.12 -34.68
C ARG A 196 -58.99 23.06 -34.55
N ASN A 197 -58.78 24.27 -34.03
CA ASN A 197 -59.82 25.30 -33.91
C ASN A 197 -60.26 25.87 -35.28
N ARG A 198 -59.40 25.82 -36.30
CA ARG A 198 -59.78 26.14 -37.69
C ARG A 198 -60.62 25.01 -38.29
N LEU A 199 -60.19 23.76 -38.11
CA LEU A 199 -60.91 22.59 -38.60
C LEU A 199 -62.32 22.52 -38.00
N SER A 200 -62.48 22.79 -36.70
CA SER A 200 -63.78 22.80 -36.01
C SER A 200 -64.65 24.03 -36.31
N LYS A 201 -64.12 25.03 -37.03
CA LYS A 201 -64.86 26.22 -37.49
C LYS A 201 -65.13 26.19 -39.00
N GLN A 202 -64.56 25.23 -39.71
CA GLN A 202 -64.94 24.93 -41.07
C GLN A 202 -66.30 24.23 -40.98
N PRO A 203 -67.36 24.74 -41.64
CA PRO A 203 -68.66 24.07 -41.59
C PRO A 203 -68.51 22.67 -42.18
N SER A 204 -69.16 21.69 -41.54
CA SER A 204 -69.18 20.33 -42.06
C SER A 204 -69.77 20.34 -43.47
N ALA A 205 -69.05 19.76 -44.43
CA ALA A 205 -69.61 19.41 -45.74
C ALA A 205 -70.52 18.17 -45.65
N GLU A 206 -71.30 18.11 -44.56
CA GLU A 206 -72.26 17.09 -44.16
C GLU A 206 -73.49 17.84 -43.62
N ASN A 207 -74.16 18.53 -44.55
CA ASN A 207 -75.59 18.84 -44.52
C ASN A 207 -76.09 19.10 -45.96
N SER A 208 -75.48 18.40 -46.92
CA SER A 208 -76.08 18.12 -48.21
C SER A 208 -76.83 16.79 -48.06
N LEU A 209 -78.12 16.74 -48.43
CA LEU A 209 -79.08 15.62 -48.28
C LEU A 209 -80.06 15.73 -47.08
N GLN A 210 -80.99 16.68 -47.12
CA GLN A 210 -82.44 16.40 -47.19
C GLN A 210 -83.24 17.71 -47.30
N GLU A 211 -84.50 17.60 -47.78
CA GLU A 211 -85.36 18.69 -48.29
C GLU A 211 -84.83 19.31 -49.60
N VAL A 212 -85.56 19.34 -50.73
CA VAL A 212 -86.99 19.10 -50.98
C VAL A 212 -87.19 18.19 -52.20
N SER A 213 -88.12 17.24 -52.09
CA SER A 213 -88.70 16.45 -53.19
C SER A 213 -90.11 16.96 -53.50
N SER A 214 -90.23 17.86 -54.47
CA SER A 214 -91.45 18.36 -55.14
C SER A 214 -91.07 19.68 -55.86
N ASP A 215 -91.40 20.01 -57.11
CA ASP A 215 -92.07 19.33 -58.23
C ASP A 215 -91.84 20.19 -59.52
N SER A 216 -92.12 19.82 -60.76
CA SER A 216 -92.75 18.63 -61.39
C SER A 216 -92.24 18.48 -62.84
N ARG A 217 -92.78 17.53 -63.63
CA ARG A 217 -92.72 17.57 -65.10
C ARG A 217 -93.99 16.96 -65.71
N THR A 218 -94.80 17.81 -66.38
CA THR A 218 -96.00 17.48 -67.20
C THR A 218 -97.17 16.80 -66.48
#